data_AF-A0A179S6P2-F1
#
_entry.id   AF-A0A179S6P2-F1
#
_cell.length_a   1.000
_cell.length_b   1.000
_cell.length_c   1.000
_cell.angle_alpha   90.00
_cell.angle_beta   90.00
_cell.angle_gamma   90.00
#
_symmetry.space_group_name_H-M   'P 1'
#
loop_
_entity.id
_entity.type
_entity.pdbx_description
1 polymer ?
#
loop_
_entity_poly.entity_id
_entity_poly.type
_entity_poly.pdbx_seq_one_letter_code
_entity_poly.pdbx_strand_id
1 'polypeptide(L)'
;MLPLLRTALAAALVLGAPGPGRAQELWLTLSTAEAVPQVRVNYGHASKRETPAVSQLIDLLALTQDGGASLRGALKPAPPEVPPALLAPLGTKPGRTLVAATYDAGYWTILRDGTRLNASRRLVPQARSGYWAVKYAKAAFGPGAPWLRVVGHTLEIVPVEVPGPTAGAIRVRVLFRGAPLPGADLYYGDSGMEPERAGAPAYTTDPDGIATVPIRKAGSQVLTVSQTVSPSATPTLADEDRYTATFAFRLDEPSVN
;
A
#
# COMPACT_ATOMS: atom_id res chain seq x y z
N MET A 1 37.50 -36.38 50.06
CA MET A 1 36.09 -35.95 50.10
C MET A 1 35.95 -34.78 49.12
N LEU A 2 35.48 -35.03 47.90
CA LEU A 2 35.31 -34.00 46.84
C LEU A 2 33.97 -33.27 47.06
N PRO A 3 33.91 -31.92 46.97
CA PRO A 3 32.64 -31.22 46.92
C PRO A 3 32.07 -31.24 45.49
N LEU A 4 30.78 -31.57 45.39
CA LEU A 4 29.99 -31.53 44.17
C LEU A 4 29.83 -30.08 43.68
N LEU A 5 30.33 -29.78 42.47
CA LEU A 5 29.96 -28.57 41.72
C LEU A 5 28.50 -28.71 41.26
N ARG A 6 27.62 -27.84 41.77
CA ARG A 6 26.26 -27.68 41.26
C ARG A 6 26.30 -26.74 40.05
N THR A 7 26.22 -27.29 38.85
CA THR A 7 26.03 -26.53 37.61
C THR A 7 24.58 -26.03 37.55
N ALA A 8 24.37 -24.75 37.85
CA ALA A 8 23.08 -24.09 37.61
C ALA A 8 22.98 -23.77 36.10
N LEU A 9 22.12 -24.52 35.40
CA LEU A 9 21.80 -24.25 34.00
C LEU A 9 20.87 -23.03 33.96
N ALA A 10 21.43 -21.85 33.68
CA ALA A 10 20.63 -20.66 33.42
C ALA A 10 19.95 -20.81 32.05
N ALA A 11 18.64 -21.07 32.06
CA ALA A 11 17.81 -21.01 30.86
C ALA A 11 17.75 -19.55 30.38
N ALA A 12 18.57 -19.21 29.39
CA ALA A 12 18.48 -17.94 28.70
C ALA A 12 17.18 -17.92 27.88
N LEU A 13 16.16 -17.25 28.42
CA LEU A 13 14.96 -16.91 27.68
C LEU A 13 15.36 -15.88 26.61
N VAL A 14 15.60 -16.35 25.38
CA VAL A 14 15.79 -15.47 24.22
C VAL A 14 14.44 -14.81 23.95
N LEU A 15 14.21 -13.65 24.55
CA LEU A 15 13.15 -12.73 24.15
C LEU A 15 13.50 -12.29 22.72
N GLY A 16 12.81 -12.85 21.74
CA GLY A 16 12.92 -12.45 20.34
C GLY A 16 12.74 -10.95 20.24
N ALA A 17 13.78 -10.25 19.75
CA ALA A 17 13.68 -8.84 19.47
C ALA A 17 12.49 -8.60 18.52
N PRO A 18 11.59 -7.63 18.80
CA PRO A 18 10.57 -7.26 17.84
C PRO A 18 11.29 -6.83 16.56
N GLY A 19 11.11 -7.60 15.49
CA GLY A 19 11.66 -7.28 14.18
C GLY A 19 11.25 -5.87 13.73
N PRO A 20 11.93 -5.28 12.75
CA PRO A 20 11.57 -3.98 12.20
C PRO A 20 10.09 -4.02 11.79
N GLY A 21 9.25 -3.34 12.58
CA GLY A 21 7.80 -3.37 12.37
C GLY A 21 7.47 -2.91 10.97
N ARG A 22 6.96 -3.85 10.17
CA ARG A 22 6.57 -3.64 8.78
C ARG A 22 5.41 -2.64 8.76
N ALA A 23 5.48 -1.64 7.89
CA ALA A 23 4.39 -0.68 7.73
C ALA A 23 3.25 -1.36 6.96
N GLN A 24 2.03 -1.31 7.49
CA GLN A 24 0.84 -1.83 6.81
C GLN A 24 0.67 -1.12 5.44
N GLU A 25 0.25 -1.83 4.40
CA GLU A 25 0.03 -1.26 3.07
C GLU A 25 -1.47 -1.15 2.76
N LEU A 26 -1.84 -0.27 1.82
CA LEU A 26 -3.19 -0.15 1.26
C LEU A 26 -3.12 -0.48 -0.23
N TRP A 27 -3.93 -1.42 -0.71
CA TRP A 27 -3.99 -1.73 -2.14
C TRP A 27 -5.38 -2.18 -2.58
N LEU A 28 -5.65 -1.98 -3.86
CA LEU A 28 -6.96 -2.23 -4.45
C LEU A 28 -6.88 -3.46 -5.35
N THR A 29 -7.88 -4.33 -5.24
CA THR A 29 -8.06 -5.47 -6.15
C THR A 29 -9.50 -5.58 -6.64
N LEU A 30 -9.73 -6.33 -7.70
CA LEU A 30 -11.05 -6.63 -8.22
C LEU A 30 -11.47 -8.04 -7.79
N SER A 31 -12.70 -8.18 -7.31
CA SER A 31 -13.39 -9.45 -7.13
C SER A 31 -14.47 -9.60 -8.20
N THR A 32 -14.48 -10.73 -8.89
CA THR A 32 -15.51 -11.07 -9.88
C THR A 32 -16.27 -12.35 -9.51
N ALA A 33 -16.16 -12.78 -8.25
CA ALA A 33 -16.85 -13.97 -7.75
C ALA A 33 -18.38 -13.78 -7.69
N GLU A 34 -18.81 -12.53 -7.53
CA GLU A 34 -20.21 -12.13 -7.48
C GLU A 34 -20.73 -11.72 -8.87
N ALA A 35 -22.06 -11.76 -9.04
CA ALA A 35 -22.72 -11.29 -10.28
C ALA A 35 -22.40 -9.82 -10.61
N VAL A 36 -22.20 -9.00 -9.57
CA VAL A 36 -21.72 -7.62 -9.68
C VAL A 36 -20.26 -7.59 -9.24
N PRO A 37 -19.31 -7.20 -10.11
CA PRO A 37 -17.91 -7.06 -9.73
C PRO A 37 -17.75 -6.12 -8.54
N GLN A 38 -16.81 -6.42 -7.64
CA GLN A 38 -16.56 -5.62 -6.46
C GLN A 38 -15.11 -5.14 -6.41
N VAL A 39 -14.94 -3.87 -6.05
CA VAL A 39 -13.65 -3.35 -5.61
C VAL A 39 -13.39 -3.88 -4.20
N ARG A 40 -12.21 -4.46 -3.98
CA ARG A 40 -11.69 -4.79 -2.65
C ARG A 40 -10.66 -3.76 -2.24
N VAL A 41 -10.88 -3.13 -1.09
CA VAL A 41 -9.88 -2.30 -0.40
C VAL A 41 -9.19 -3.18 0.62
N ASN A 42 -7.94 -3.54 0.35
CA ASN A 42 -7.13 -4.39 1.20
C ASN A 42 -6.21 -3.52 2.07
N TYR A 43 -5.96 -3.99 3.29
CA TYR A 43 -5.08 -3.30 4.25
C TYR A 43 -4.26 -4.30 5.06
N GLY A 44 -3.05 -3.90 5.45
CA GLY A 44 -2.16 -4.69 6.28
C GLY A 44 -1.00 -5.27 5.49
N HIS A 45 -0.62 -6.50 5.81
CA HIS A 45 0.43 -7.23 5.10
C HIS A 45 -0.18 -8.31 4.21
N ALA A 46 0.56 -8.65 3.16
CA ALA A 46 0.29 -9.81 2.31
C ALA A 46 -0.10 -11.07 3.11
N SER A 47 0.75 -11.45 4.07
CA SER A 47 0.59 -12.63 4.93
C SER A 47 -0.38 -12.43 6.10
N LYS A 48 -0.78 -11.19 6.39
CA LYS A 48 -1.65 -10.84 7.52
C LYS A 48 -2.45 -9.59 7.19
N ARG A 49 -3.60 -9.81 6.53
CA ARG A 49 -4.55 -8.74 6.19
C ARG A 49 -5.41 -8.39 7.39
N GLU A 50 -5.79 -7.13 7.46
CA GLU A 50 -6.68 -6.56 8.45
C GLU A 50 -7.85 -5.87 7.73
N THR A 51 -9.01 -5.79 8.37
CA THR A 51 -10.13 -5.02 7.82
C THR A 51 -9.82 -3.53 7.93
N PRO A 52 -9.72 -2.77 6.83
CA PRO A 52 -9.52 -1.33 6.90
C PRO A 52 -10.69 -0.65 7.65
N ALA A 53 -10.40 0.38 8.44
CA ALA A 53 -11.45 1.14 9.10
C ALA A 53 -12.15 2.08 8.10
N VAL A 54 -13.48 1.96 7.98
CA VAL A 54 -14.29 2.79 7.05
C VAL A 54 -14.17 4.29 7.36
N SER A 55 -13.99 4.65 8.63
CA SER A 55 -13.79 6.04 9.06
C SER A 55 -12.47 6.62 8.56
N GLN A 56 -11.44 5.80 8.43
CA GLN A 56 -10.09 6.19 7.97
C GLN A 56 -9.97 6.25 6.45
N LEU A 57 -10.83 5.55 5.71
CA LEU A 57 -10.87 5.62 4.25
C LEU A 57 -11.53 6.92 3.78
N ILE A 58 -10.75 7.97 3.54
CA ILE A 58 -11.22 9.31 3.16
C ILE A 58 -11.99 9.30 1.84
N ASP A 59 -11.46 8.61 0.83
CA ASP A 59 -12.10 8.55 -0.49
C ASP A 59 -11.93 7.18 -1.14
N LEU A 60 -12.90 6.81 -1.97
CA LEU A 60 -12.84 5.70 -2.90
C LEU A 60 -13.59 6.08 -4.17
N LEU A 61 -12.85 6.32 -5.26
CA LEU A 61 -13.38 6.83 -6.52
C LEU A 61 -13.20 5.78 -7.62
N ALA A 62 -14.26 5.49 -8.37
CA ALA A 62 -14.17 4.79 -9.64
C ALA A 62 -14.20 5.80 -10.78
N LEU A 63 -13.23 5.72 -11.69
CA LEU A 63 -13.01 6.65 -12.78
C LEU A 63 -12.99 5.87 -14.10
N THR A 64 -13.75 6.37 -15.08
CA THR A 64 -13.69 5.93 -16.48
C THR A 64 -13.18 7.10 -17.33
N GLN A 65 -13.12 6.90 -18.65
CA GLN A 65 -12.87 8.00 -19.59
C GLN A 65 -13.98 9.05 -19.56
N ASP A 66 -15.21 8.63 -19.25
CA ASP A 66 -16.42 9.44 -19.40
C ASP A 66 -16.82 10.19 -18.11
N GLY A 67 -16.24 9.81 -16.96
CA GLY A 67 -16.59 10.42 -15.68
C GLY A 67 -16.03 9.69 -14.46
N GLY A 68 -16.58 10.02 -13.29
CA GLY A 68 -16.19 9.41 -12.02
C GLY A 68 -17.34 9.32 -11.04
N ALA A 69 -17.30 8.32 -10.15
CA ALA A 69 -18.28 8.12 -9.09
C ALA A 69 -17.58 7.73 -7.77
N SER A 70 -18.08 8.24 -6.65
CA SER A 70 -17.65 7.78 -5.33
C SER A 70 -18.32 6.44 -5.00
N LEU A 71 -17.51 5.50 -4.53
CA LEU A 71 -17.95 4.18 -4.05
C LEU A 71 -18.04 4.11 -2.53
N ARG A 72 -17.65 5.19 -1.81
CA ARG A 72 -17.50 5.17 -0.35
C ARG A 72 -18.80 4.81 0.37
N GLY A 73 -19.94 5.34 -0.10
CA GLY A 73 -21.25 5.10 0.51
C GLY A 73 -21.75 3.65 0.40
N ALA A 74 -21.14 2.83 -0.46
CA ALA A 74 -21.54 1.44 -0.68
C ALA A 74 -20.59 0.43 -0.02
N LEU A 75 -19.62 0.89 0.76
CA LEU A 75 -18.62 0.02 1.38
C LEU A 75 -19.23 -0.87 2.47
N LYS A 76 -18.86 -2.15 2.41
CA LYS A 76 -19.21 -3.15 3.43
C LYS A 76 -17.97 -3.96 3.79
N PRO A 77 -17.79 -4.37 5.06
CA PRO A 77 -16.78 -5.37 5.40
C PRO A 77 -16.97 -6.65 4.59
N ALA A 78 -15.87 -7.29 4.23
CA ALA A 78 -15.93 -8.61 3.62
C ALA A 78 -16.51 -9.65 4.60
N PRO A 79 -17.21 -10.68 4.09
CA PRO A 79 -17.64 -11.81 4.92
C PRO A 79 -16.45 -12.50 5.61
N PRO A 80 -16.65 -13.11 6.79
CA PRO A 80 -15.57 -13.72 7.57
C PRO A 80 -14.89 -14.93 6.87
N GLU A 81 -15.52 -15.50 5.84
CA GLU A 81 -15.02 -16.64 5.08
C GLU A 81 -13.94 -16.27 4.05
N VAL A 82 -13.71 -14.98 3.79
CA VAL A 82 -12.71 -14.49 2.84
C VAL A 82 -11.70 -13.55 3.53
N PRO A 83 -10.50 -13.33 2.95
CA PRO A 83 -9.52 -12.45 3.55
C PRO A 83 -10.08 -11.04 3.85
N PRO A 84 -9.78 -10.47 5.05
CA PRO A 84 -10.26 -9.16 5.48
C PRO A 84 -10.05 -8.06 4.43
N ALA A 85 -11.12 -7.31 4.16
CA ALA A 85 -11.15 -6.17 3.23
C ALA A 85 -12.43 -5.36 3.44
N LEU A 86 -12.50 -4.17 2.84
CA LEU A 86 -13.76 -3.52 2.53
C LEU A 86 -14.14 -3.79 1.06
N LEU A 87 -15.41 -3.99 0.79
CA LEU A 87 -15.98 -4.32 -0.51
C LEU A 87 -16.92 -3.21 -0.95
N ALA A 88 -16.78 -2.75 -2.20
CA ALA A 88 -17.74 -1.85 -2.82
C ALA A 88 -18.16 -2.39 -4.19
N PRO A 89 -19.47 -2.47 -4.51
CA PRO A 89 -19.94 -2.83 -5.84
C PRO A 89 -19.39 -1.86 -6.88
N LEU A 90 -18.93 -2.41 -8.01
CA LEU A 90 -18.46 -1.63 -9.14
C LEU A 90 -19.58 -1.54 -10.18
N GLY A 91 -20.22 -0.38 -10.26
CA GLY A 91 -21.31 -0.13 -11.22
C GLY A 91 -20.84 0.06 -12.68
N THR A 92 -19.53 0.16 -12.90
CA THR A 92 -18.91 0.32 -14.22
C THR A 92 -18.32 -1.00 -14.71
N LYS A 93 -18.08 -1.10 -16.04
CA LYS A 93 -17.36 -2.24 -16.61
C LYS A 93 -15.93 -2.27 -16.06
N PRO A 94 -15.47 -3.34 -15.39
CA PRO A 94 -14.14 -3.37 -14.78
C PRO A 94 -13.02 -3.04 -15.76
N GLY A 95 -13.06 -3.61 -16.97
CA GLY A 95 -12.04 -3.41 -18.00
C GLY A 95 -11.82 -1.97 -18.48
N ARG A 96 -12.68 -1.02 -18.05
CA ARG A 96 -12.61 0.42 -18.37
C ARG A 96 -12.43 1.31 -17.14
N THR A 97 -12.10 0.74 -15.99
CA THR A 97 -12.14 1.47 -14.72
C THR A 97 -10.78 1.56 -14.05
N LEU A 98 -10.42 2.78 -13.67
CA LEU A 98 -9.37 3.09 -12.70
C LEU A 98 -10.06 3.37 -11.36
N VAL A 99 -9.61 2.74 -10.29
CA VAL A 99 -10.07 3.06 -8.93
C VAL A 99 -8.96 3.74 -8.16
N ALA A 100 -9.29 4.75 -7.38
CA ALA A 100 -8.38 5.48 -6.51
C ALA A 100 -8.92 5.53 -5.08
N ALA A 101 -8.05 5.38 -4.09
CA ALA A 101 -8.38 5.44 -2.68
C ALA A 101 -7.39 6.30 -1.89
N THR A 102 -7.91 7.04 -0.92
CA THR A 102 -7.13 7.77 0.10
C THR A 102 -7.52 7.25 1.48
N TYR A 103 -6.53 6.92 2.30
CA TYR A 103 -6.70 6.39 3.65
C TYR A 103 -5.80 7.13 4.64
N ASP A 104 -6.41 7.77 5.63
CA ASP A 104 -5.69 8.40 6.73
C ASP A 104 -5.43 7.37 7.83
N ALA A 105 -4.20 6.83 7.85
CA ALA A 105 -3.80 5.84 8.85
C ALA A 105 -3.55 6.48 10.23
N GLY A 106 -3.70 7.80 10.34
CA GLY A 106 -3.64 8.55 11.58
C GLY A 106 -2.22 8.75 12.09
N TYR A 107 -2.16 9.18 13.35
CA TYR A 107 -0.91 9.38 14.06
C TYR A 107 -0.48 8.11 14.77
N TRP A 108 0.82 7.83 14.69
CA TRP A 108 1.45 6.71 15.37
C TRP A 108 2.56 7.21 16.25
N THR A 109 2.56 6.77 17.50
CA THR A 109 3.61 7.05 18.48
C THR A 109 4.39 5.77 18.77
N ILE A 110 5.72 5.89 18.80
CA ILE A 110 6.64 4.84 19.20
C ILE A 110 7.18 5.19 20.58
N LEU A 111 7.04 4.26 21.53
CA LEU A 111 7.60 4.36 22.88
C LEU A 111 9.07 3.93 22.91
N ARG A 112 9.76 4.18 24.03
CA ARG A 112 11.18 3.81 24.20
C ARG A 112 11.42 2.31 24.09
N ASP A 113 10.46 1.50 24.52
CA ASP A 113 10.46 0.03 24.43
C ASP A 113 10.10 -0.50 23.03
N GLY A 114 9.76 0.38 22.08
CA GLY A 114 9.36 0.04 20.72
C GLY A 114 7.85 -0.20 20.54
N THR A 115 7.05 -0.11 21.60
CA THR A 115 5.58 -0.20 21.52
C THR A 115 5.03 0.87 20.59
N ARG A 116 4.12 0.49 19.68
CA ARG A 116 3.43 1.39 18.76
C ARG A 116 2.00 1.62 19.20
N LEU A 117 1.60 2.88 19.32
CA LEU A 117 0.25 3.30 19.67
C LEU A 117 -0.31 4.14 18.53
N ASN A 118 -1.55 3.87 18.10
CA ASN A 118 -2.28 4.74 17.17
C ASN A 118 -2.81 5.95 17.94
N ALA A 119 -1.91 6.88 18.23
CA ALA A 119 -2.16 8.13 18.94
C ALA A 119 -1.11 9.17 18.56
N SER A 120 -1.47 10.45 18.62
CA SER A 120 -0.51 11.55 18.43
C SER A 120 0.49 11.66 19.57
N ARG A 121 1.68 12.18 19.25
CA ARG A 121 2.75 12.40 20.21
C ARG A 121 2.29 13.26 21.40
N ARG A 122 1.40 14.22 21.13
CA ARG A 122 0.80 15.11 22.15
C ARG A 122 0.08 14.35 23.27
N LEU A 123 -0.55 13.21 22.97
CA LEU A 123 -1.32 12.43 23.93
C LEU A 123 -0.46 11.40 24.69
N VAL A 124 0.82 11.28 24.35
CA VAL A 124 1.71 10.25 24.86
C VAL A 124 3.00 10.90 25.38
N PRO A 125 3.03 11.39 26.63
CA PRO A 125 4.19 12.12 27.18
C PRO A 125 5.52 11.35 27.09
N GLN A 126 5.46 10.02 27.17
CA GLN A 126 6.59 9.10 27.09
C GLN A 126 7.02 8.73 25.66
N ALA A 127 6.47 9.40 24.63
CA ALA A 127 6.81 9.17 23.24
C ALA A 127 8.32 9.34 22.98
N ARG A 128 8.93 8.35 22.35
CA ARG A 128 10.28 8.45 21.79
C ARG A 128 10.26 9.18 20.45
N SER A 129 9.30 8.82 19.60
CA SER A 129 9.06 9.46 18.32
C SER A 129 7.61 9.26 17.89
N GLY A 130 7.16 10.00 16.88
CA GLY A 130 5.86 9.79 16.26
C GLY A 130 5.82 10.23 14.80
N TYR A 131 4.86 9.69 14.06
CA TYR A 131 4.63 10.05 12.66
C TYR A 131 3.14 10.11 12.35
N TRP A 132 2.74 10.97 11.42
CA TRP A 132 1.46 10.87 10.75
C TRP A 132 1.63 10.00 9.50
N ALA A 133 0.64 9.16 9.18
CA ALA A 133 0.69 8.30 8.02
C ALA A 133 -0.57 8.44 7.16
N VAL A 134 -0.38 8.66 5.86
CA VAL A 134 -1.43 8.62 4.86
C VAL A 134 -1.06 7.64 3.75
N LYS A 135 -2.06 6.94 3.24
CA LYS A 135 -1.90 5.90 2.23
C LYS A 135 -2.80 6.18 1.05
N TYR A 136 -2.23 6.00 -0.13
CA TYR A 136 -2.88 6.16 -1.41
C TYR A 136 -2.83 4.84 -2.15
N ALA A 137 -3.89 4.52 -2.87
CA ALA A 137 -3.90 3.36 -3.73
C ALA A 137 -4.61 3.69 -5.04
N LYS A 138 -4.07 3.19 -6.15
CA LYS A 138 -4.74 3.18 -7.44
C LYS A 138 -4.76 1.76 -8.00
N ALA A 139 -5.79 1.41 -8.75
CA ALA A 139 -5.82 0.19 -9.53
C ALA A 139 -6.48 0.36 -10.89
N ALA A 140 -5.83 -0.12 -11.95
CA ALA A 140 -6.41 -0.21 -13.28
C ALA A 140 -6.91 -1.64 -13.54
N PHE A 141 -8.21 -1.80 -13.78
CA PHE A 141 -8.85 -3.12 -13.94
C PHE A 141 -8.99 -3.60 -15.39
N GLY A 142 -8.33 -2.93 -16.33
CA GLY A 142 -8.18 -3.40 -17.71
C GLY A 142 -7.61 -2.34 -18.65
N PRO A 143 -7.37 -2.68 -19.91
CA PRO A 143 -6.69 -1.81 -20.87
C PRO A 143 -7.47 -0.55 -21.22
N GLY A 144 -8.79 -0.54 -21.03
CA GLY A 144 -9.64 0.63 -21.29
C GLY A 144 -9.73 1.62 -20.11
N ALA A 145 -9.10 1.33 -18.97
CA ALA A 145 -9.05 2.25 -17.84
C ALA A 145 -8.28 3.53 -18.20
N PRO A 146 -8.53 4.67 -17.54
CA PRO A 146 -7.73 5.88 -17.75
C PRO A 146 -6.38 5.79 -17.02
N TRP A 147 -5.49 4.89 -17.46
CA TRP A 147 -4.20 4.57 -16.80
C TRP A 147 -3.34 5.80 -16.49
N LEU A 148 -3.26 6.73 -17.44
CA LEU A 148 -2.41 7.92 -17.35
C LEU A 148 -3.02 9.03 -16.47
N ARG A 149 -4.22 8.81 -15.91
CA ARG A 149 -4.93 9.84 -15.16
C ARG A 149 -4.25 10.10 -13.81
N VAL A 150 -3.90 11.37 -13.61
CA VAL A 150 -3.54 11.95 -12.31
C VAL A 150 -4.83 12.20 -11.53
N VAL A 151 -4.91 11.69 -10.30
CA VAL A 151 -6.10 11.81 -9.45
C VAL A 151 -5.91 12.83 -8.32
N GLY A 152 -4.70 13.37 -8.15
CA GLY A 152 -4.41 14.42 -7.19
C GLY A 152 -4.02 13.89 -5.80
N HIS A 153 -3.57 12.64 -5.72
CA HIS A 153 -3.01 12.12 -4.47
C HIS A 153 -1.70 12.85 -4.13
N THR A 154 -1.43 13.07 -2.83
CA THR A 154 -0.18 13.73 -2.40
C THR A 154 1.06 12.94 -2.81
N LEU A 155 1.01 11.62 -2.76
CA LEU A 155 1.99 10.74 -3.37
C LEU A 155 1.26 9.85 -4.37
N GLU A 156 1.70 9.83 -5.62
CA GLU A 156 0.96 9.18 -6.70
C GLU A 156 1.90 8.43 -7.65
N ILE A 157 1.55 7.20 -8.00
CA ILE A 157 2.19 6.44 -9.08
C ILE A 157 1.28 6.54 -10.31
N VAL A 158 1.80 7.02 -11.44
CA VAL A 158 1.06 7.22 -12.69
C VAL A 158 1.78 6.49 -13.83
N PRO A 159 1.19 5.46 -14.43
CA PRO A 159 1.69 4.89 -15.68
C PRO A 159 1.88 5.98 -16.74
N VAL A 160 3.01 5.95 -17.44
CA VAL A 160 3.25 6.84 -18.59
C VAL A 160 2.72 6.24 -19.90
N GLU A 161 2.43 4.94 -19.90
CA GLU A 161 1.72 4.23 -20.96
C GLU A 161 0.79 3.14 -20.39
N VAL A 162 -0.10 2.61 -21.24
CA VAL A 162 -0.83 1.37 -20.95
C VAL A 162 0.10 0.20 -21.34
N PRO A 163 0.50 -0.68 -20.41
CA PRO A 163 1.32 -1.83 -20.76
C PRO A 163 0.50 -2.79 -21.64
N GLY A 164 1.11 -3.31 -22.70
CA GLY A 164 0.52 -4.39 -23.50
C GLY A 164 0.45 -5.70 -22.70
N PRO A 165 -0.34 -6.70 -23.15
CA PRO A 165 -0.52 -7.97 -22.42
C PRO A 165 0.78 -8.73 -22.17
N THR A 166 1.76 -8.60 -23.06
CA THR A 166 3.07 -9.28 -23.00
C THR A 166 4.21 -8.32 -22.66
N ALA A 167 3.90 -7.15 -22.09
CA ALA A 167 4.93 -6.17 -21.74
C ALA A 167 5.90 -6.75 -20.70
N GLY A 168 7.20 -6.73 -21.01
CA GLY A 168 8.25 -7.17 -20.07
C GLY A 168 8.59 -6.13 -19.01
N ALA A 169 8.07 -4.91 -19.14
CA ALA A 169 8.25 -3.81 -18.20
C ALA A 169 7.10 -2.81 -18.29
N ILE A 170 6.93 -2.00 -17.25
CA ILE A 170 6.07 -0.82 -17.23
C ILE A 170 6.90 0.39 -16.83
N ARG A 171 6.70 1.51 -17.50
CA ARG A 171 7.21 2.80 -17.01
C ARG A 171 6.14 3.53 -16.23
N VAL A 172 6.54 4.08 -15.10
CA VAL A 172 5.66 4.86 -14.23
C VAL A 172 6.36 6.14 -13.81
N ARG A 173 5.60 7.23 -13.72
CA ARG A 173 6.01 8.47 -13.08
C ARG A 173 5.52 8.48 -11.64
N VAL A 174 6.41 8.78 -10.71
CA VAL A 174 6.06 9.07 -9.32
C VAL A 174 5.90 10.57 -9.16
N LEU A 175 4.79 10.99 -8.60
CA LEU A 175 4.50 12.37 -8.27
C LEU A 175 4.43 12.54 -6.77
N PHE A 176 5.01 13.62 -6.26
CA PHE A 176 4.81 14.11 -4.91
C PHE A 176 4.29 15.55 -4.96
N ARG A 177 3.12 15.79 -4.38
CA ARG A 177 2.38 17.06 -4.43
C ARG A 177 2.18 17.56 -5.87
N GLY A 178 1.90 16.62 -6.78
CA GLY A 178 1.67 16.89 -8.20
C GLY A 178 2.92 17.12 -9.05
N ALA A 179 4.11 17.23 -8.45
CA ALA A 179 5.38 17.37 -9.17
C ALA A 179 6.12 16.02 -9.28
N PRO A 180 6.92 15.80 -10.34
CA PRO A 180 7.81 14.63 -10.41
C PRO A 180 8.68 14.46 -9.17
N LEU A 181 8.78 13.25 -8.64
CA LEU A 181 9.62 12.91 -7.50
C LEU A 181 10.85 12.11 -7.96
N PRO A 182 12.01 12.74 -8.19
CA PRO A 182 13.25 12.04 -8.53
C PRO A 182 13.84 11.31 -7.33
N GLY A 183 14.62 10.25 -7.57
CA GLY A 183 15.26 9.47 -6.52
C GLY A 183 14.33 8.62 -5.64
N ALA A 184 13.05 8.48 -6.00
CA ALA A 184 12.10 7.63 -5.28
C ALA A 184 12.31 6.15 -5.64
N ASP A 185 12.36 5.30 -4.63
CA ASP A 185 12.47 3.86 -4.81
C ASP A 185 11.10 3.20 -4.97
N LEU A 186 10.84 2.64 -6.14
CA LEU A 186 9.70 1.77 -6.39
C LEU A 186 10.03 0.32 -6.07
N TYR A 187 9.15 -0.31 -5.29
CA TYR A 187 9.20 -1.73 -4.98
C TYR A 187 8.09 -2.46 -5.72
N TYR A 188 8.43 -3.64 -6.24
CA TYR A 188 7.55 -4.49 -7.02
C TYR A 188 7.11 -5.71 -6.20
N GLY A 189 5.80 -5.87 -6.05
CA GLY A 189 5.16 -7.01 -5.39
C GLY A 189 4.40 -7.81 -6.43
N ASP A 190 4.54 -9.13 -6.36
CA ASP A 190 3.87 -10.05 -7.27
C ASP A 190 2.64 -10.68 -6.57
N SER A 191 1.66 -11.18 -7.31
CA SER A 191 0.46 -11.90 -6.79
C SER A 191 -0.57 -11.09 -5.97
N GLY A 192 -0.65 -9.76 -6.12
CA GLY A 192 -1.63 -8.94 -5.38
C GLY A 192 -1.32 -8.86 -3.88
N MET A 193 -0.05 -9.09 -3.54
CA MET A 193 0.54 -9.01 -2.22
C MET A 193 1.39 -7.73 -2.12
N GLU A 194 1.58 -7.23 -0.90
CA GLU A 194 2.58 -6.21 -0.58
C GLU A 194 3.94 -6.59 -1.19
N PRO A 195 4.67 -5.67 -1.84
CA PRO A 195 6.09 -5.88 -2.11
C PRO A 195 6.80 -6.06 -0.78
N GLU A 196 7.33 -7.25 -0.53
CA GLU A 196 8.27 -7.44 0.55
C GLU A 196 9.50 -6.55 0.29
N ARG A 197 9.56 -5.38 0.96
CA ARG A 197 10.67 -4.43 0.83
C ARG A 197 12.03 -5.05 1.14
N ALA A 198 12.06 -6.14 1.92
CA ALA A 198 13.27 -6.86 2.27
C ALA A 198 13.70 -7.80 1.13
N GLY A 199 14.77 -7.46 0.42
CA GLY A 199 15.38 -8.30 -0.61
C GLY A 199 14.80 -8.13 -2.03
N ALA A 200 13.71 -7.38 -2.19
CA ALA A 200 13.26 -6.95 -3.51
C ALA A 200 14.13 -5.80 -4.05
N PRO A 201 14.54 -5.80 -5.32
CA PRO A 201 15.26 -4.67 -5.88
C PRO A 201 14.34 -3.45 -5.95
N ALA A 202 14.91 -2.30 -5.59
CA ALA A 202 14.31 -1.00 -5.82
C ALA A 202 14.55 -0.55 -7.26
N TYR A 203 13.56 0.11 -7.85
CA TYR A 203 13.65 0.76 -9.15
C TYR A 203 13.55 2.26 -8.91
N THR A 204 14.70 2.94 -8.91
CA THR A 204 14.78 4.36 -8.58
C THR A 204 14.34 5.23 -9.75
N THR A 205 13.55 6.27 -9.47
CA THR A 205 13.09 7.22 -10.48
C THR A 205 14.19 8.19 -10.92
N ASP A 206 14.21 8.51 -12.21
CA ASP A 206 15.08 9.49 -12.86
C ASP A 206 14.70 10.97 -12.53
N PRO A 207 15.39 11.98 -13.10
CA PRO A 207 15.06 13.40 -12.89
C PRO A 207 13.63 13.80 -13.27
N ASP A 208 12.98 13.09 -14.19
CA ASP A 208 11.59 13.31 -14.60
C ASP A 208 10.59 12.54 -13.71
N GLY A 209 11.09 11.95 -12.62
CA GLY A 209 10.32 11.12 -11.69
C GLY A 209 9.89 9.79 -12.29
N ILE A 210 10.52 9.32 -13.36
CA ILE A 210 10.13 8.10 -14.08
C ILE A 210 11.04 6.94 -13.66
N ALA A 211 10.43 5.79 -13.39
CA ALA A 211 11.15 4.52 -13.26
C ALA A 211 10.61 3.50 -14.26
N THR A 212 11.50 2.61 -14.72
CA THR A 212 11.14 1.43 -15.50
C THR A 212 11.18 0.21 -14.59
N VAL A 213 10.04 -0.44 -14.40
CA VAL A 213 9.89 -1.61 -13.53
C VAL A 213 9.64 -2.86 -14.40
N PRO A 214 10.48 -3.90 -14.32
CA PRO A 214 10.26 -5.13 -15.04
C PRO A 214 9.03 -5.88 -14.50
N ILE A 215 8.30 -6.50 -15.41
CA ILE A 215 7.14 -7.33 -15.11
C ILE A 215 7.62 -8.77 -15.15
N ARG A 216 7.68 -9.41 -13.98
CA ARG A 216 8.35 -10.71 -13.84
C ARG A 216 7.46 -11.89 -14.17
N LYS A 217 6.15 -11.72 -14.03
CA LYS A 217 5.15 -12.74 -14.31
C LYS A 217 3.84 -12.10 -14.76
N ALA A 218 3.07 -12.82 -15.56
CA ALA A 218 1.68 -12.47 -15.81
C ALA A 218 0.84 -12.53 -14.53
N GLY A 219 -0.35 -11.94 -14.56
CA GLY A 219 -1.26 -11.86 -13.41
C GLY A 219 -1.18 -10.52 -12.69
N SER A 220 -1.55 -10.52 -11.41
CA SER A 220 -1.69 -9.30 -10.60
C SER A 220 -0.33 -8.73 -10.18
N GLN A 221 -0.16 -7.44 -10.43
CA GLN A 221 1.03 -6.64 -10.17
C GLN A 221 0.67 -5.55 -9.15
N VAL A 222 1.55 -5.28 -8.19
CA VAL A 222 1.43 -4.12 -7.29
C VAL A 222 2.77 -3.40 -7.20
N LEU A 223 2.78 -2.12 -7.55
CA LEU A 223 3.90 -1.22 -7.33
C LEU A 223 3.67 -0.44 -6.05
N THR A 224 4.72 -0.21 -5.27
CA THR A 224 4.65 0.60 -4.04
C THR A 224 5.81 1.57 -3.98
N VAL A 225 5.52 2.79 -3.56
CA VAL A 225 6.52 3.83 -3.27
C VAL A 225 6.20 4.48 -1.93
N SER A 226 7.21 5.03 -1.26
CA SER A 226 7.03 5.79 -0.03
C SER A 226 7.86 7.04 -0.04
N GLN A 227 7.35 8.06 0.64
CA GLN A 227 8.04 9.32 0.85
C GLN A 227 7.85 9.75 2.30
N THR A 228 8.93 10.11 2.96
CA THR A 228 8.91 10.65 4.32
C THR A 228 9.35 12.10 4.28
N VAL A 229 8.62 12.97 4.99
CA VAL A 229 8.97 14.38 5.16
C VAL A 229 9.19 14.67 6.63
N SER A 230 10.34 15.24 6.96
CA SER A 230 10.65 15.74 8.29
C SER A 230 11.19 17.17 8.20
N PRO A 231 10.76 18.09 9.08
CA PRO A 231 9.75 17.89 10.14
C PRO A 231 8.34 17.68 9.57
N SER A 232 7.45 17.08 10.37
CA SER A 232 6.01 17.00 10.08
C SER A 232 5.43 18.39 9.85
N ALA A 233 4.42 18.50 8.99
CA ALA A 233 3.58 19.70 8.88
C ALA A 233 2.82 20.02 10.19
N THR A 234 2.69 19.03 11.08
CA THR A 234 2.06 19.16 12.41
C THR A 234 3.06 18.77 13.51
N PRO A 235 4.12 19.57 13.74
CA PRO A 235 5.25 19.19 14.60
C PRO A 235 4.87 18.99 16.07
N THR A 236 3.72 19.49 16.50
CA THR A 236 3.17 19.25 17.85
C THR A 236 2.51 17.88 18.00
N LEU A 237 2.19 17.21 16.89
CA LEU A 237 1.47 15.93 16.84
C LEU A 237 2.36 14.78 16.34
N ALA A 238 3.35 15.06 15.49
CA ALA A 238 4.28 14.09 14.90
C ALA A 238 5.65 14.71 14.59
N ASP A 239 6.68 13.87 14.46
CA ASP A 239 8.03 14.29 14.06
C ASP A 239 8.20 14.31 12.53
N GLU A 240 7.46 13.45 11.83
CA GLU A 240 7.52 13.28 10.39
C GLU A 240 6.16 12.87 9.82
N ASP A 241 5.98 13.14 8.52
CA ASP A 241 4.83 12.71 7.74
C ASP A 241 5.27 11.60 6.78
N ARG A 242 4.55 10.47 6.81
CA ARG A 242 4.82 9.30 5.97
C ARG A 242 3.70 9.13 4.94
N TYR A 243 4.09 9.18 3.68
CA TYR A 243 3.20 8.98 2.54
C TYR A 243 3.55 7.64 1.90
N THR A 244 2.54 6.84 1.60
CA THR A 244 2.69 5.61 0.84
C THR A 244 1.71 5.58 -0.30
N ALA A 245 2.14 5.13 -1.48
CA ALA A 245 1.26 4.99 -2.64
C ALA A 245 1.44 3.62 -3.30
N THR A 246 0.32 3.01 -3.68
CA THR A 246 0.30 1.77 -4.46
C THR A 246 -0.36 1.96 -5.82
N PHE A 247 0.13 1.23 -6.82
CA PHE A 247 -0.53 1.09 -8.12
C PHE A 247 -0.64 -0.39 -8.48
N ALA A 248 -1.87 -0.89 -8.52
CA ALA A 248 -2.18 -2.26 -8.86
C ALA A 248 -2.73 -2.38 -10.29
N PHE A 249 -2.36 -3.44 -10.97
CA PHE A 249 -2.90 -3.77 -12.28
C PHE A 249 -2.77 -5.27 -12.53
N ARG A 250 -3.43 -5.76 -13.57
CA ARG A 250 -3.34 -7.16 -13.98
C ARG A 250 -2.94 -7.23 -15.44
N LEU A 251 -1.95 -8.07 -15.73
CA LEU A 251 -1.66 -8.50 -17.09
C LEU A 251 -2.22 -9.90 -17.25
N ASP A 252 -2.95 -10.15 -18.32
CA ASP A 252 -3.44 -11.49 -18.61
C ASP A 252 -2.26 -12.40 -19.01
N GLU A 253 -2.32 -13.68 -18.65
CA GLU A 253 -1.39 -14.66 -19.23
C GLU A 253 -1.56 -14.67 -20.75
N PRO A 254 -0.47 -14.76 -21.54
CA PRO A 254 -0.61 -15.03 -22.96
C PRO A 254 -1.45 -16.31 -23.10
N SER A 255 -2.51 -16.25 -23.89
CA SER A 255 -3.33 -17.40 -24.21
C SER A 255 -2.43 -18.50 -24.77
N VAL A 256 -2.22 -19.56 -24.00
CA VAL A 256 -1.61 -20.78 -24.52
C VAL A 256 -2.64 -21.38 -25.47
N ASN A 257 -2.39 -21.27 -26.77
CA ASN A 257 -3.13 -22.01 -27.79
C ASN A 257 -2.91 -23.51 -27.61
#